data_AF-A0A0R2TUF8-F1
#
_entry.id   AF-A0A0R2TUF8-F1
#
_cell.length_a   1.000
_cell.length_b   1.000
_cell.length_c   1.000
_cell.angle_alpha   90.00
_cell.angle_beta   90.00
_cell.angle_gamma   90.00
#
_symmetry.space_group_name_H-M   'P 1'
#
loop_
_entity.id
_entity.type
_entity.pdbx_description
1 polymer ?
#
loop_
_entity_poly.entity_id
_entity_poly.type
_entity_poly.pdbx_seq_one_letter_code
_entity_poly.pdbx_strand_id
1 'polypeptide(L)' 'MPKTYTDIPQSRPPTPLLDTVNEPADLRRLSKDELLQLTDELRSFMLYCVGKTGGHFGAGLGVAELT' A
#
# COMPACT_ATOMS: atom_id res chain seq x y z
N MET A 1 8.39 -12.58 3.96
CA MET A 1 7.10 -13.28 4.17
C MET A 1 6.00 -12.26 3.95
N PRO A 2 4.92 -12.57 3.20
CA PRO A 2 3.83 -11.62 3.01
C PRO A 2 3.18 -11.31 4.36
N LYS A 3 2.97 -10.02 4.66
CA LYS A 3 2.24 -9.61 5.86
C LYS A 3 0.76 -9.93 5.68
N THR A 4 0.20 -10.70 6.61
CA THR A 4 -1.25 -10.91 6.68
C THR A 4 -1.88 -9.74 7.43
N TYR A 5 -2.75 -8.99 6.76
CA TYR A 5 -3.49 -7.88 7.36
C TYR A 5 -4.81 -8.43 7.92
N THR A 6 -4.86 -8.65 9.24
CA THR A 6 -6.05 -9.19 9.92
C THR A 6 -7.07 -8.11 10.28
N ASP A 7 -6.61 -6.86 10.33
CA ASP A 7 -7.40 -5.72 10.83
C ASP A 7 -7.20 -4.50 9.93
N ILE A 8 -8.25 -3.70 9.79
CA ILE A 8 -8.20 -2.45 9.03
C ILE A 8 -7.65 -1.32 9.92
N PRO A 9 -6.60 -0.59 9.50
CA PRO A 9 -6.06 0.50 10.30
C PRO A 9 -7.09 1.61 10.53
N GLN A 10 -7.28 2.04 11.78
CA GLN A 10 -8.20 3.13 12.14
C GLN A 10 -7.59 4.53 11.96
N SER A 11 -6.25 4.60 11.92
CA SER A 11 -5.45 5.81 11.70
C SER A 11 -4.55 5.64 10.47
N ARG A 12 -4.08 6.76 9.90
CA ARG A 12 -3.22 6.75 8.72
C ARG A 12 -1.91 6.01 9.07
N PRO A 13 -1.55 4.93 8.37
CA PRO A 13 -0.30 4.23 8.64
C PRO A 13 0.90 5.08 8.22
N PRO A 14 2.07 4.90 8.85
CA PRO A 14 3.30 5.51 8.39
C PRO A 14 3.71 4.89 7.04
N THR A 15 3.99 5.73 6.06
CA THR A 15 4.32 5.30 4.70
C THR A 15 5.55 6.04 4.14
N PRO A 16 6.70 5.98 4.82
CA PRO A 16 7.87 6.80 4.49
C PRO A 16 8.45 6.53 3.10
N LEU A 17 8.34 5.31 2.55
CA LEU A 17 8.74 5.06 1.17
C LEU A 17 7.67 5.52 0.19
N LEU A 18 6.39 5.22 0.46
CA LEU A 18 5.30 5.68 -0.41
C LEU A 18 5.25 7.20 -0.53
N ASP A 19 5.51 7.92 0.57
CA ASP A 19 5.52 9.38 0.63
C ASP A 19 6.67 9.99 -0.21
N THR A 20 7.64 9.18 -0.65
CA THR A 20 8.75 9.62 -1.51
C THR A 20 8.53 9.35 -3.00
N VAL A 21 7.53 8.54 -3.36
CA VAL A 21 7.22 8.16 -4.74
C VAL A 21 6.17 9.10 -5.32
N ASN A 22 6.56 9.91 -6.31
CA ASN A 22 5.67 10.88 -6.98
C ASN A 22 5.33 10.46 -8.42
N GLU A 23 6.24 9.73 -9.07
CA GLU A 23 6.06 9.26 -10.44
C GLU A 23 6.58 7.82 -10.64
N PRO A 24 6.13 7.09 -11.69
CA PRO A 24 6.59 5.72 -11.95
C PRO A 24 8.11 5.59 -12.16
N ALA A 25 8.80 6.69 -12.48
CA ALA A 25 10.25 6.71 -12.60
C ALA A 25 10.96 6.51 -11.25
N ASP A 26 10.36 6.95 -10.15
CA ASP A 26 10.93 6.82 -8.81
C ASP A 26 11.05 5.36 -8.38
N LEU A 27 10.09 4.52 -8.80
CA LEU A 27 10.08 3.08 -8.53
C LEU A 27 11.35 2.38 -9.05
N ARG A 28 11.89 2.86 -10.18
CA ARG A 28 13.10 2.27 -10.79
C ARG A 28 14.37 2.53 -9.98
N ARG A 29 14.31 3.47 -9.03
CA ARG A 29 15.43 3.84 -8.15
C ARG A 29 15.46 3.04 -6.85
N LEU A 30 14.38 2.31 -6.55
CA LEU A 30 14.26 1.48 -5.36
C LEU A 30 14.91 0.12 -5.56
N SER A 31 15.57 -0.37 -4.52
CA SER A 31 16.02 -1.74 -4.44
C SER A 31 14.83 -2.71 -4.33
N LYS A 32 15.08 -4.01 -4.54
CA LYS A 32 14.05 -5.05 -4.41
C LYS A 32 13.42 -5.07 -3.02
N ASP A 33 14.22 -4.85 -1.97
CA ASP A 33 13.72 -4.83 -0.60
C ASP A 33 12.88 -3.58 -0.31
N GLU A 34 13.27 -2.43 -0.86
CA GLU A 34 12.47 -1.21 -0.79
C GLU A 34 11.15 -1.33 -1.57
N LEU A 35 11.15 -2.02 -2.71
CA LEU A 35 9.92 -2.30 -3.47
C LEU A 35 8.95 -3.19 -2.67
N LEU A 36 9.46 -4.19 -1.95
CA LEU A 36 8.64 -5.00 -1.05
C LEU A 36 8.06 -4.17 0.10
N GLN A 37 8.86 -3.30 0.70
CA GLN A 37 8.40 -2.40 1.75
C GLN A 37 7.36 -1.40 1.22
N LEU A 38 7.60 -0.79 0.06
CA LEU A 38 6.66 0.13 -0.61
C LEU A 38 5.32 -0.56 -0.86
N THR A 39 5.33 -1.81 -1.30
CA THR A 39 4.11 -2.60 -1.53
C THR A 39 3.32 -2.80 -0.24
N ASP A 40 3.99 -3.05 0.88
CA ASP A 40 3.36 -3.16 2.19
C ASP A 40 2.76 -1.84 2.67
N GLU A 41 3.49 -0.73 2.49
CA GLU A 41 3.03 0.61 2.84
C GLU A 41 1.81 1.01 2.01
N LEU A 42 1.83 0.77 0.71
CA LEU A 42 0.72 0.99 -0.19
C LEU A 42 -0.52 0.19 0.24
N ARG A 43 -0.36 -1.11 0.53
CA ARG A 43 -1.47 -1.95 0.98
C ARG A 43 -2.08 -1.45 2.29
N SER A 44 -1.24 -1.09 3.24
CA SER A 44 -1.68 -0.53 4.53
C SER A 44 -2.47 0.76 4.33
N PHE A 45 -1.98 1.66 3.48
CA PHE A 45 -2.63 2.92 3.17
C PHE A 45 -3.96 2.72 2.45
N MET A 46 -4.03 1.79 1.49
CA MET A 46 -5.27 1.43 0.82
C MET A 46 -6.31 0.88 1.81
N LEU A 47 -5.92 -0.03 2.70
CA LEU A 47 -6.81 -0.54 3.74
C LEU A 47 -7.34 0.58 4.64
N TYR A 48 -6.47 1.49 5.08
CA TYR A 48 -6.87 2.68 5.82
C TYR A 48 -7.90 3.52 5.03
N CYS A 49 -7.63 3.87 3.78
CA CYS A 49 -8.53 4.66 2.95
C CYS A 49 -9.91 4.00 2.81
N VAL A 50 -9.96 2.69 2.57
CA VAL A 50 -11.20 1.92 2.44
C VAL A 50 -11.94 1.81 3.77
N GLY A 51 -11.22 1.65 4.88
CA GLY A 51 -11.77 1.67 6.23
C GLY A 51 -12.45 3.00 6.58
N LYS A 52 -11.92 4.12 6.07
CA LYS A 52 -12.47 5.46 6.30
C LYS A 52 -13.69 5.78 5.46
N THR A 53 -13.82 5.19 4.27
CA THR A 53 -14.91 5.50 3.32
C THR A 53 -16.14 4.60 3.45
N GLY A 54 -16.06 3.50 4.21
CA GLY A 54 -17.23 2.66 4.47
C GLY A 54 -17.64 1.81 3.26
N GLY A 55 -16.88 0.74 2.99
CA GLY A 55 -17.47 -0.54 2.59
C GLY A 55 -17.72 -0.86 1.11
N HIS A 56 -17.40 -0.04 0.11
CA HIS A 56 -17.62 -0.37 -1.32
C HIS A 56 -16.38 -0.20 -2.22
N PHE A 57 -15.20 -0.64 -1.77
CA PHE A 57 -13.96 -0.60 -2.56
C PHE A 57 -13.35 -1.99 -2.80
N GLY A 58 -14.19 -3.01 -3.00
CA GLY A 58 -13.73 -4.36 -3.37
C GLY A 58 -13.03 -4.45 -4.74
N ALA A 59 -13.06 -3.37 -5.55
CA ALA A 59 -12.47 -3.34 -6.89
C ALA A 59 -10.99 -2.94 -6.95
N GLY A 60 -10.46 -2.24 -5.93
CA GLY A 60 -9.08 -1.70 -5.96
C GLY A 60 -8.01 -2.65 -5.42
N LEU A 61 -8.37 -3.54 -4.49
CA LEU A 61 -7.41 -4.44 -3.82
C LEU A 61 -6.83 -5.51 -4.77
N GLY A 62 -7.64 -6.05 -5.68
CA GLY A 62 -7.19 -7.11 -6.60
C GLY A 62 -6.19 -6.66 -7.68
N VAL A 63 -6.00 -5.36 -7.90
CA VAL A 63 -5.08 -4.84 -8.93
C VAL A 63 -3.63 -4.78 -8.41
N ALA A 64 -3.43 -4.56 -7.11
CA ALA A 64 -2.09 -4.52 -6.50
C ALA A 64 -1.39 -5.90 -6.47
N GLU A 65 -2.12 -6.98 -6.75
CA GLU A 65 -1.61 -8.36 -6.75
C GLU A 65 -1.23 -8.88 -8.15
N LEU A 66 -1.42 -8.07 -9.20
CA LEU A 66 -1.22 -8.44 -10.61
C LEU A 66 -0.10 -7.67 -11.35
N THR A 67 0.60 -6.75 -10.66
CA THR A 67 1.72 -5.97 -11.20
C THR A 67 2.95 -6.13 -10.33
#